data_AF-A0A2E4D9E2-F1
#
_entry.id   AF-A0A2E4D9E2-F1
#
_cell.length_a   1.000
_cell.length_b   1.000
_cell.length_c   1.000
_cell.angle_alpha   90.00
_cell.angle_beta   90.00
_cell.angle_gamma   90.00
#
_symmetry.space_group_name_H-M   'P 1'
#
loop_
_entity.id
_entity.type
_entity.pdbx_description
1 polymer ?
#
loop_
_entity_poly.entity_id
_entity_poly.type
_entity_poly.pdbx_seq_one_letter_code
_entity_poly.pdbx_strand_id
1 'polypeptide(L)'
;MMVIMVVKTLIAAMLISFVSWLSGKKIALAGFLTALPVTTLLALAFSQAEWGDAKQSVEFAKSIFLAIPVSLLFFIPFLLAGKLNLSFWSCYVTGILLLGIGYFIHQYITKLF
;
A
#
# COMPACT_ATOMS: atom_id res chain seq x y z
N MET A 1 12.48 12.92 18.80
CA MET A 1 12.32 12.94 17.33
C MET A 1 13.10 11.82 16.63
N MET A 2 14.43 11.80 16.70
CA MET A 2 15.27 10.90 15.88
C MET A 2 15.15 9.41 16.27
N VAL A 3 15.12 9.09 17.57
CA VAL A 3 14.97 7.71 18.07
C VAL A 3 13.64 7.08 17.65
N ILE A 4 12.54 7.85 17.71
CA ILE A 4 11.20 7.40 17.29
C ILE A 4 11.18 7.06 15.80
N MET A 5 11.83 7.87 14.95
CA MET A 5 11.94 7.57 13.52
C MET A 5 12.70 6.27 13.26
N VAL A 6 13.85 6.06 13.91
CA VAL A 6 14.66 4.84 13.75
C VAL A 6 13.85 3.59 14.13
N VAL A 7 13.11 3.63 15.24
CA VAL A 7 12.25 2.51 15.67
C VAL A 7 11.15 2.25 14.65
N LYS A 8 10.45 3.29 14.17
CA LYS A 8 9.41 3.15 13.12
C LYS A 8 9.98 2.49 11.85
N THR A 9 11.18 2.90 11.42
CA THR A 9 11.86 2.33 10.24
C THR A 9 12.25 0.87 10.45
N LEU A 10 12.82 0.52 11.60
CA LEU A 10 13.21 -0.86 11.89
C LEU A 10 12.01 -1.80 11.90
N ILE A 11 10.89 -1.38 12.49
CA ILE A 11 9.65 -2.16 12.51
C ILE A 11 9.14 -2.39 11.07
N ALA A 12 9.11 -1.34 10.24
CA ALA A 12 8.68 -1.45 8.85
C ALA A 12 9.59 -2.39 8.04
N ALA A 13 10.92 -2.23 8.18
CA ALA A 13 11.89 -3.07 7.48
C ALA A 13 11.78 -4.55 7.88
N MET A 14 11.61 -4.84 9.17
CA MET A 14 11.40 -6.20 9.67
C MET A 14 10.13 -6.83 9.10
N LEU A 15 9.02 -6.08 9.05
CA LEU A 15 7.76 -6.57 8.48
C LEU A 15 7.89 -6.90 6.99
N ILE A 16 8.49 -6.00 6.20
CA ILE A 16 8.70 -6.23 4.75
C ILE A 16 9.61 -7.44 4.53
N SER A 17 10.73 -7.52 5.25
CA SER A 17 11.67 -8.64 5.16
C SER A 17 11.01 -9.96 5.56
N PHE A 18 10.19 -9.96 6.61
CA PHE A 18 9.47 -11.13 7.08
C PHE A 18 8.50 -11.66 6.04
N VAL A 19 7.67 -10.79 5.46
CA VAL A 19 6.67 -11.21 4.46
C VAL A 19 7.32 -11.62 3.15
N SER A 20 8.42 -10.97 2.75
CA SER A 20 9.24 -11.38 1.60
C SER A 20 9.79 -12.79 1.77
N TRP A 21 10.41 -13.11 2.91
CA TRP A 21 10.86 -14.47 3.22
C TRP A 21 9.69 -15.47 3.28
N LEU A 22 8.58 -15.08 3.89
CA LEU A 22 7.40 -15.93 4.03
C LEU A 22 6.80 -16.28 2.66
N SER A 23 6.89 -15.39 1.68
CA SER A 23 6.39 -15.63 0.32
C SER A 23 7.03 -16.84 -0.35
N GLY A 24 8.31 -17.14 -0.04
CA GLY A 24 9.00 -18.33 -0.53
C GLY A 24 8.60 -19.63 0.16
N LYS A 25 7.83 -19.56 1.27
CA LYS A 25 7.38 -20.72 2.05
C LYS A 25 5.87 -20.93 2.02
N LYS A 26 5.08 -19.86 2.18
CA LYS A 26 3.61 -19.85 2.29
C LYS A 26 3.03 -18.67 1.52
N ILE A 27 2.89 -18.82 0.21
CA ILE A 27 2.44 -17.75 -0.71
C ILE A 27 1.12 -17.11 -0.27
N ALA A 28 0.11 -17.92 0.06
CA ALA A 28 -1.22 -17.41 0.46
C ALA A 28 -1.17 -16.55 1.73
N LEU A 29 -0.43 -16.99 2.75
CA LEU A 29 -0.28 -16.24 4.00
C LEU A 29 0.55 -14.98 3.79
N ALA A 30 1.63 -15.05 3.01
CA ALA A 30 2.44 -13.88 2.68
C ALA A 30 1.65 -12.83 1.89
N GLY A 31 0.85 -13.26 0.91
CA GLY A 31 -0.06 -12.40 0.16
C GLY A 31 -1.08 -11.72 1.07
N PHE A 32 -1.75 -12.48 1.96
CA PHE A 32 -2.67 -11.92 2.95
C PHE A 32 -2.01 -10.89 3.85
N LEU A 33 -0.84 -11.21 4.43
CA LEU A 33 -0.11 -10.30 5.31
C LEU A 33 0.42 -9.05 4.58
N THR A 34 0.78 -9.17 3.30
CA THR A 34 1.17 -8.02 2.47
C THR A 34 -0.04 -7.11 2.17
N ALA A 35 -1.21 -7.71 1.96
CA ALA A 35 -2.45 -6.98 1.66
C ALA A 35 -3.06 -6.32 2.89
N LEU A 36 -2.73 -6.78 4.11
CA LEU A 36 -3.11 -6.08 5.33
C LEU A 36 -2.57 -4.64 5.27
N PRO A 37 -3.36 -3.65 5.67
CA PRO A 37 -2.95 -2.25 5.66
C PRO A 37 -2.04 -1.97 6.87
N VAL A 38 -0.94 -2.72 7.03
CA VAL A 38 -0.05 -2.66 8.20
C VAL A 38 0.60 -1.28 8.33
N THR A 39 0.96 -0.67 7.19
CA THR A 39 1.44 0.71 7.14
C THR A 39 0.39 1.69 7.65
N THR A 40 -0.87 1.54 7.24
CA THR A 40 -2.00 2.35 7.72
C THR A 40 -2.28 2.15 9.20
N LEU A 41 -2.27 0.90 9.69
CA LEU A 41 -2.49 0.60 11.11
C LEU A 41 -1.45 1.31 11.99
N LEU A 42 -0.16 1.21 11.59
CA LEU A 42 0.93 1.88 12.29
C LEU A 42 0.84 3.40 12.15
N ALA A 43 0.57 3.91 10.95
CA ALA A 43 0.50 5.35 10.70
C ALA A 43 -0.66 6.01 11.48
N LEU A 44 -1.84 5.39 11.53
CA LEU A 44 -2.98 5.88 12.31
C LEU A 44 -2.70 5.82 13.81
N ALA A 45 -2.14 4.71 14.31
CA ALA A 45 -1.79 4.59 15.72
C ALA A 45 -0.77 5.63 16.16
N PHE A 46 0.28 5.85 15.36
CA PHE A 46 1.28 6.88 15.64
C PHE A 46 0.72 8.29 15.48
N SER A 47 -0.10 8.56 14.46
CA SER A 47 -0.73 9.86 14.27
C SER A 47 -1.62 10.22 15.47
N GLN A 48 -2.43 9.28 15.95
CA GLN A 48 -3.28 9.51 17.12
C GLN A 48 -2.44 9.74 18.39
N ALA A 49 -1.36 8.99 18.57
CA ALA A 49 -0.48 9.13 19.72
C ALA A 49 0.32 10.45 19.71
N GLU A 50 0.67 10.95 18.53
CA GLU A 50 1.56 12.12 18.34
C GLU A 50 0.77 13.43 18.32
N TRP A 51 -0.43 13.45 17.75
CA TRP A 51 -1.22 14.68 17.55
C TRP A 51 -2.48 14.77 18.42
N GLY A 52 -2.97 13.64 18.98
CA GLY A 52 -4.17 13.61 19.85
C GLY A 52 -5.49 13.97 19.15
N ASP A 53 -5.48 14.30 17.86
CA ASP A 53 -6.66 14.71 17.10
C ASP A 53 -7.35 13.52 16.42
N ALA A 54 -8.43 13.06 17.04
CA ALA A 54 -9.26 11.99 16.50
C ALA A 54 -9.90 12.35 15.14
N LYS A 55 -10.20 13.63 14.87
CA LYS A 55 -10.77 14.04 13.57
C LYS A 55 -9.74 13.89 12.47
N GLN A 56 -8.50 14.32 12.71
CA GLN A 56 -7.41 14.15 11.74
C GLN A 56 -7.16 12.66 11.43
N SER A 57 -7.11 11.81 12.45
CA SER A 57 -6.95 10.36 12.28
C SER A 57 -8.08 9.73 11.46
N VAL A 58 -9.33 10.16 11.69
CA VAL A 58 -10.50 9.69 10.92
C VAL A 58 -10.46 10.15 9.46
N GLU A 59 -10.15 11.42 9.20
CA GLU A 59 -10.01 11.93 7.82
C GLU A 59 -8.86 11.25 7.08
N PHE A 60 -7.75 10.97 7.77
CA PHE A 60 -6.65 10.21 7.18
C PHE A 60 -7.08 8.79 6.82
N ALA A 61 -7.82 8.09 7.68
CA ALA A 61 -8.35 6.77 7.39
C ALA A 61 -9.31 6.77 6.17
N LYS A 62 -10.19 7.78 6.06
CA LYS A 62 -11.07 7.96 4.89
C LYS A 62 -10.27 8.19 3.60
N SER A 63 -9.25 9.03 3.66
CA SER A 63 -8.37 9.32 2.52
C SER A 63 -7.66 8.04 2.04
N ILE A 64 -7.13 7.23 2.97
CA ILE A 64 -6.52 5.94 2.65
C ILE A 64 -7.54 5.01 2.00
N PHE A 65 -8.75 4.91 2.56
CA PHE A 65 -9.79 4.05 2.01
C PHE A 65 -10.12 4.39 0.55
N LEU A 66 -10.23 5.68 0.22
CA LEU A 66 -10.44 6.13 -1.17
C LEU A 66 -9.25 5.82 -2.09
N ALA A 67 -8.03 5.77 -1.56
CA ALA A 67 -6.85 5.41 -2.31
C ALA A 67 -6.72 3.90 -2.58
N ILE A 68 -7.39 3.03 -1.79
CA ILE A 68 -7.31 1.57 -1.96
C ILE A 68 -7.73 1.14 -3.37
N PRO A 69 -8.89 1.53 -3.92
CA PRO A 69 -9.26 1.17 -5.29
C PRO A 69 -8.23 1.56 -6.34
N VAL A 70 -7.59 2.73 -6.19
CA VAL A 70 -6.52 3.18 -7.09
C VAL A 70 -5.30 2.28 -6.95
N SER A 71 -4.94 1.89 -5.71
CA SER A 71 -3.82 0.99 -5.45
C SER A 71 -4.02 -0.41 -6.07
N LEU A 72 -5.27 -0.86 -6.23
CA LEU A 72 -5.57 -2.15 -6.86
C LEU A 72 -5.18 -2.21 -8.34
N LEU A 73 -5.04 -1.06 -9.02
CA LEU A 73 -4.61 -1.01 -10.42
C LEU A 73 -3.23 -1.63 -10.64
N PHE A 74 -2.35 -1.59 -9.63
CA PHE A 74 -1.03 -2.23 -9.68
C PHE A 74 -1.12 -3.73 -9.99
N PHE A 75 -2.14 -4.41 -9.48
CA PHE A 75 -2.28 -5.87 -9.60
C PHE A 75 -2.88 -6.31 -10.95
N ILE A 76 -3.48 -5.39 -11.73
CA ILE A 76 -4.16 -5.73 -12.99
C ILE A 76 -3.24 -6.48 -13.96
N PRO A 77 -2.01 -6.01 -14.27
CA PRO A 77 -1.11 -6.72 -15.17
C PRO A 77 -0.71 -8.11 -14.65
N PHE A 78 -0.61 -8.28 -13.33
CA PHE A 78 -0.30 -9.58 -12.72
C PHE A 78 -1.48 -10.56 -12.83
N LEU A 79 -2.72 -10.10 -12.66
CA LEU A 79 -3.92 -10.92 -12.86
C LEU A 79 -4.10 -11.38 -14.31
N LEU A 80 -3.58 -10.61 -15.27
CA LEU A 80 -3.63 -10.91 -16.71
C LEU A 80 -2.37 -11.57 -17.25
N ALA A 81 -1.34 -11.79 -16.42
CA ALA A 81 -0.03 -12.24 -16.87
C ALA A 81 -0.07 -13.55 -17.66
N GLY A 82 -0.85 -14.53 -17.18
CA GLY A 82 -1.02 -15.82 -17.87
C GLY A 82 -1.81 -15.74 -19.17
N LYS A 83 -2.72 -14.77 -19.32
CA LYS A 83 -3.53 -14.58 -20.55
C LYS A 83 -2.76 -13.84 -21.64
N LEU A 84 -1.89 -12.93 -21.23
CA LEU A 84 -1.15 -12.03 -22.13
C LEU A 84 0.32 -12.44 -22.30
N ASN A 85 0.74 -13.57 -21.70
CA ASN A 85 2.13 -14.04 -21.68
C ASN A 85 3.13 -12.96 -21.21
N LEU A 86 2.77 -12.21 -20.17
CA LEU A 86 3.60 -11.12 -19.66
C LEU A 86 4.69 -11.65 -18.73
N SER A 87 5.90 -11.10 -18.87
CA SER A 87 6.98 -11.32 -17.91
C SER A 87 6.72 -10.58 -16.59
N PHE A 88 7.37 -11.01 -15.50
CA PHE A 88 7.28 -10.33 -14.20
C PHE A 88 7.59 -8.84 -14.30
N TRP A 89 8.69 -8.47 -14.96
CA TRP A 89 9.12 -7.07 -15.08
C TRP A 89 8.14 -6.23 -15.90
N SER A 90 7.57 -6.83 -16.95
CA SER A 90 6.49 -6.19 -17.73
C SER A 90 5.28 -5.90 -16.85
N CYS A 91 4.83 -6.86 -16.03
CA CYS A 91 3.74 -6.64 -15.08
C CYS A 91 4.09 -5.55 -14.05
N TYR A 92 5.30 -5.60 -13.49
CA TYR A 92 5.74 -4.67 -12.45
C TYR A 92 5.77 -3.21 -12.94
N VAL A 93 6.44 -2.96 -14.07
CA VAL A 93 6.54 -1.60 -14.66
C VAL A 93 5.16 -1.10 -15.09
N THR A 94 4.37 -1.94 -15.76
CA THR A 94 3.03 -1.55 -16.20
C THR A 94 2.11 -1.27 -15.00
N GLY A 95 2.24 -2.04 -13.93
CA GLY A 95 1.49 -1.81 -12.68
C GLY A 95 1.82 -0.46 -12.07
N ILE A 96 3.10 -0.08 -12.02
CA ILE A 96 3.52 1.25 -11.55
C ILE A 96 2.96 2.36 -12.43
N LEU A 97 3.00 2.20 -13.76
CA LEU A 97 2.42 3.17 -14.69
C LEU A 97 0.90 3.32 -14.48
N LEU A 98 0.19 2.21 -14.30
CA LEU A 98 -1.25 2.22 -14.01
C LEU A 98 -1.58 2.92 -12.68
N LEU A 99 -0.75 2.76 -11.64
CA LEU A 99 -0.90 3.52 -10.40
C LEU A 99 -0.78 5.02 -10.64
N GLY A 100 0.23 5.45 -11.39
CA GLY A 100 0.43 6.87 -11.72
C GLY A 100 -0.76 7.44 -12.48
N ILE A 101 -1.20 6.75 -13.55
CA ILE A 101 -2.37 7.16 -14.35
C ILE A 101 -3.63 7.18 -13.48
N GLY A 102 -3.87 6.14 -12.68
CA GLY A 102 -5.02 6.03 -11.79
C GLY A 102 -5.10 7.15 -10.76
N TYR A 103 -3.94 7.55 -10.21
CA TYR A 103 -3.86 8.70 -9.30
C TYR A 103 -4.32 10.00 -9.98
N PHE A 104 -3.82 10.31 -11.18
CA PHE A 104 -4.22 11.51 -11.90
C PHE A 104 -5.69 11.50 -12.30
N ILE A 105 -6.23 10.35 -12.72
CA ILE A 105 -7.66 10.19 -13.01
C ILE A 105 -8.49 10.45 -11.74
N HIS A 106 -8.13 9.81 -10.63
CA HIS A 106 -8.84 9.99 -9.36
C HIS A 106 -8.83 11.45 -8.91
N GLN A 107 -7.68 12.12 -9.01
CA GLN A 107 -7.52 13.54 -8.67
C GLN A 107 -8.36 14.45 -9.58
N TYR A 108 -8.44 14.14 -10.88
CA TYR A 108 -9.27 14.91 -11.82
C TYR A 108 -10.75 14.76 -11.49
N ILE A 109 -11.21 13.53 -11.23
CA ILE A 109 -12.61 13.25 -10.86
C ILE A 109 -12.98 13.94 -9.55
N THR A 110 -12.16 13.82 -8.50
CA THR A 110 -12.43 14.46 -7.20
C THR A 110 -12.41 15.98 -7.23
N LYS A 111 -11.81 16.61 -8.25
CA LYS A 111 -11.90 18.07 -8.45
C LYS A 111 -13.15 18.52 -9.20
N LEU A 112 -13.83 17.60 -9.90
CA LEU A 112 -15.05 17.89 -10.67
C LEU A 112 -16.33 17.83 -9.82
N PHE A 113 -16.26 17.22 -8.64
CA PHE A 113 -17.33 17.11 -7.66
C PHE A 113 -17.00 17.95 -6.43
#